data_AF-A0A6N7P991-F1
#
_entry.id   AF-A0A6N7P991-F1
#
_cell.length_a   1.000
_cell.length_b   1.000
_cell.length_c   1.000
_cell.angle_alpha   90.00
_cell.angle_beta   90.00
_cell.angle_gamma   90.00
#
_symmetry.space_group_name_H-M   'P 1'
#
loop_
_entity.id
_entity.type
_entity.pdbx_description
1 polymer ?
#
loop_
_entity_poly.entity_id
_entity_poly.type
_entity_poly.pdbx_seq_one_letter_code
_entity_poly.pdbx_strand_id
1 'polypeptide(L)'
;MSNRFFQYISKIFGGSYAKSGPTFEELLQKIILQDKTHFITGFKSFQADFNVEFNDFNYAHLQALIEKGQTDHFNKAEFISEHTLETLTVARLKAQDNKEYIALFYDPVDFFSNPEVLKIYKIA
;
A
#
# COMPACT_ATOMS: atom_id res chain seq x y z
N MET A 1 7.40 -17.13 -2.34
CA MET A 1 6.02 -17.47 -2.77
C MET A 1 5.74 -16.78 -4.10
N SER A 2 5.25 -17.51 -5.10
CA SER A 2 5.14 -17.03 -6.49
C SER A 2 3.97 -16.05 -6.67
N ASN A 3 4.28 -14.88 -7.22
CA ASN A 3 3.34 -13.81 -7.51
C ASN A 3 2.31 -14.29 -8.56
N ARG A 4 1.07 -14.54 -8.13
CA ARG A 4 -0.04 -15.06 -8.97
C ARG A 4 -0.30 -14.16 -10.20
N PHE A 5 0.09 -12.90 -10.12
CA PHE A 5 0.12 -11.91 -11.20
C PHE A 5 0.88 -12.38 -12.45
N PHE A 6 2.07 -12.97 -12.26
CA PHE A 6 2.92 -13.36 -13.39
C PHE A 6 2.46 -14.65 -14.08
N GLN A 7 1.77 -15.54 -13.36
CA GLN A 7 1.29 -16.81 -13.93
C GLN A 7 0.05 -16.65 -14.82
N TYR A 8 -0.76 -15.62 -14.59
CA TYR A 8 -1.97 -15.38 -15.38
C TYR A 8 -1.64 -14.70 -16.72
N ILE A 9 -0.72 -13.73 -16.72
CA ILE A 9 -0.29 -13.01 -17.93
C ILE A 9 0.55 -13.90 -18.87
N SER A 10 1.36 -14.80 -18.32
CA SER A 10 2.20 -15.72 -19.10
C SER A 10 1.41 -16.77 -19.91
N LYS A 11 0.16 -17.05 -19.55
CA LYS A 11 -0.69 -18.00 -20.30
C LYS A 11 -1.33 -17.40 -21.55
N ILE A 12 -1.48 -16.07 -21.62
CA ILE A 12 -2.21 -15.39 -22.69
C ILE A 12 -1.26 -14.89 -23.79
N PHE A 13 0.00 -14.54 -23.46
CA PHE A 13 0.86 -13.75 -24.36
C PHE A 13 2.18 -14.40 -24.79
N GLY A 14 2.35 -15.72 -24.66
CA GLY A 14 3.33 -16.52 -25.43
C GLY A 14 4.76 -15.96 -25.60
N GLY A 15 5.24 -15.14 -24.68
CA GLY A 15 6.39 -14.26 -24.93
C GLY A 15 7.27 -14.15 -23.69
N SER A 16 8.49 -14.68 -23.80
CA SER A 16 9.59 -14.41 -22.88
C SER A 16 9.96 -12.93 -22.95
N TYR A 17 9.43 -12.11 -22.03
CA TYR A 17 9.90 -10.73 -21.84
C TYR A 17 10.01 -10.36 -20.35
N ALA A 18 10.84 -9.35 -20.11
CA ALA A 18 11.70 -9.16 -18.96
C ALA A 18 11.03 -9.09 -17.57
N LYS A 19 11.76 -9.60 -16.59
CA LYS A 19 11.47 -9.66 -15.16
C LYS A 19 11.58 -8.30 -14.44
N SER A 20 11.42 -7.16 -15.12
CA SER A 20 12.00 -5.87 -14.67
C SER A 20 11.00 -4.71 -14.59
N GLY A 21 9.83 -4.93 -13.99
CA GLY A 21 9.00 -3.84 -13.46
C GLY A 21 9.27 -3.65 -11.96
N PRO A 22 9.10 -2.43 -11.40
CA PRO A 22 9.13 -2.25 -9.96
C PRO A 22 8.03 -3.09 -9.32
N THR A 23 8.35 -3.72 -8.21
CA THR A 23 7.38 -4.40 -7.35
C THR A 23 6.38 -3.39 -6.79
N PHE A 24 5.22 -3.89 -6.34
CA PHE A 24 4.20 -3.04 -5.72
C PHE A 24 4.77 -2.23 -4.54
N GLU A 25 5.58 -2.85 -3.68
CA GLU A 25 6.23 -2.15 -2.57
C GLU A 25 7.22 -1.07 -3.04
N GLU A 26 7.98 -1.31 -4.11
CA GLU A 26 8.86 -0.29 -4.70
C GLU A 26 8.08 0.88 -5.29
N LEU A 27 6.89 0.63 -5.85
CA LEU A 27 5.98 1.68 -6.31
C LEU A 27 5.49 2.53 -5.14
N LEU A 28 5.00 1.91 -4.06
CA LEU A 28 4.54 2.63 -2.86
C LEU A 28 5.66 3.47 -2.24
N GLN A 29 6.86 2.91 -2.13
CA GLN A 29 8.05 3.62 -1.66
C GLN A 29 8.37 4.84 -2.53
N LYS A 30 8.34 4.67 -3.86
CA LYS A 30 8.57 5.78 -4.80
C LYS A 30 7.55 6.91 -4.63
N ILE A 31 6.27 6.57 -4.43
CA ILE A 31 5.22 7.58 -4.22
C ILE A 31 5.46 8.34 -2.90
N ILE A 32 5.82 7.65 -1.81
CA ILE A 32 6.16 8.31 -0.53
C ILE A 32 7.36 9.25 -0.69
N LEU A 33 8.41 8.85 -1.42
CA LEU A 33 9.58 9.73 -1.63
C LEU A 33 9.26 10.96 -2.48
N GLN A 34 8.17 10.93 -3.23
CA GLN A 34 7.67 12.07 -4.00
C GLN A 34 6.70 12.95 -3.20
N ASP A 35 6.21 12.46 -2.06
CA ASP A 35 5.38 13.24 -1.15
C ASP A 35 6.20 14.40 -0.55
N LYS A 36 5.63 15.60 -0.62
CA LYS A 36 6.28 16.83 -0.13
C LYS A 36 5.84 17.22 1.27
N THR A 37 4.89 16.50 1.86
CA THR A 37 4.32 16.85 3.17
C THR A 37 5.19 16.35 4.31
N HIS A 38 5.72 15.12 4.17
CA HIS A 38 6.64 14.53 5.12
C HIS A 38 7.99 14.42 4.42
N PHE A 39 9.00 15.20 4.83
CA PHE A 39 10.35 15.22 4.26
C PHE A 39 11.10 13.88 4.42
N ILE A 40 10.60 12.81 3.78
CA ILE A 40 11.09 11.45 3.82
C ILE A 40 12.01 11.27 2.61
N THR A 41 13.32 11.18 2.86
CA THR A 41 14.33 11.08 1.81
C THR A 41 14.83 9.65 1.56
N GLY A 42 14.34 8.69 2.35
CA GLY A 42 14.71 7.28 2.24
C GLY A 42 14.16 6.43 3.38
N PHE A 43 14.26 5.11 3.24
CA PHE A 43 13.73 4.13 4.18
C PHE A 43 14.86 3.31 4.83
N LYS A 44 14.72 3.02 6.12
CA LYS A 44 15.44 1.96 6.83
C LYS A 44 14.70 0.63 6.78
N SER A 45 13.37 0.70 6.87
CA SER A 45 12.47 -0.42 6.66
C SER A 45 11.16 0.07 6.05
N PHE A 46 10.52 -0.79 5.30
CA PHE A 46 9.22 -0.57 4.67
C PHE A 46 8.50 -1.91 4.60
N GLN A 47 7.20 -1.91 4.91
CA GLN A 47 6.37 -3.10 4.85
C GLN A 47 4.93 -2.70 4.51
N ALA A 48 4.36 -3.30 3.47
CA ALA A 48 2.92 -3.23 3.23
C ALA A 48 2.22 -4.23 4.15
N ASP A 49 1.71 -3.75 5.28
CA ASP A 49 1.24 -4.58 6.39
C ASP A 49 -0.18 -5.10 6.21
N PHE A 50 -1.03 -4.37 5.49
CA PHE A 50 -2.44 -4.67 5.45
C PHE A 50 -3.13 -4.12 4.20
N ASN A 51 -4.12 -4.86 3.70
CA ASN A 51 -4.96 -4.41 2.59
C ASN A 51 -6.41 -4.88 2.72
N VAL A 52 -7.35 -3.99 2.37
CA VAL A 52 -8.80 -4.22 2.33
C VAL A 52 -9.40 -3.51 1.12
N GLU A 53 -10.65 -3.81 0.79
CA GLU A 53 -11.35 -3.13 -0.30
C GLU A 53 -11.56 -1.64 0.02
N PHE A 54 -11.48 -0.81 -1.01
CA PHE A 54 -11.82 0.60 -0.90
C PHE A 54 -13.33 0.79 -0.84
N ASN A 55 -13.78 1.44 0.23
CA ASN A 55 -15.08 2.09 0.38
C ASN A 55 -14.98 3.11 1.53
N ASP A 56 -15.96 4.02 1.63
CA ASP A 56 -15.95 5.10 2.62
C ASP A 56 -15.86 4.59 4.06
N PHE A 57 -16.54 3.47 4.37
CA PHE A 57 -16.51 2.86 5.70
C PHE A 57 -15.12 2.35 6.05
N ASN A 58 -14.52 1.53 5.18
CA ASN A 58 -13.19 0.93 5.39
C ASN A 58 -12.12 2.02 5.48
N TYR A 59 -12.22 3.07 4.65
CA TYR A 59 -11.33 4.22 4.72
C TYR A 59 -11.42 4.91 6.08
N ALA A 60 -12.62 5.33 6.49
CA ALA A 60 -12.82 5.99 7.78
C ALA A 60 -12.41 5.10 8.96
N HIS A 61 -12.67 3.79 8.87
CA HIS A 61 -12.30 2.83 9.91
C HIS A 61 -10.78 2.67 10.03
N LEU A 62 -10.05 2.53 8.92
CA LEU A 62 -8.59 2.49 8.92
C LEU A 62 -7.98 3.77 9.51
N GLN A 63 -8.48 4.94 9.09
CA GLN A 63 -8.00 6.20 9.63
C GLN A 63 -8.18 6.26 11.16
N ALA A 64 -9.37 5.89 11.65
CA ALA A 64 -9.66 5.90 13.08
C ALA A 64 -8.76 4.94 13.89
N LEU A 65 -8.47 3.75 13.36
CA LEU A 65 -7.55 2.80 14.00
C LEU A 65 -6.12 3.36 14.07
N ILE A 66 -5.64 3.97 12.99
CA ILE A 66 -4.31 4.57 12.93
C ILE A 66 -4.18 5.75 13.91
N GLU A 67 -5.16 6.64 13.92
CA GLU A 67 -5.18 7.81 14.81
C GLU A 67 -5.26 7.43 16.29
N LYS A 68 -5.86 6.28 16.61
CA LYS A 68 -5.89 5.71 17.97
C LYS A 68 -4.64 4.89 18.34
N GLY A 69 -3.70 4.73 17.42
CA GLY A 69 -2.51 3.89 17.61
C GLY A 69 -2.80 2.39 17.62
N GLN A 70 -4.00 1.96 17.23
CA GLN A 70 -4.43 0.56 17.18
C GLN A 70 -3.95 -0.10 15.87
N THR A 71 -2.63 -0.09 15.65
CA THR A 71 -2.02 -0.43 14.35
C THR A 71 -1.22 -1.72 14.36
N ASP A 72 -1.06 -2.35 15.51
CA ASP A 72 -0.23 -3.55 15.63
C ASP A 72 -0.93 -4.81 15.10
N HIS A 73 -2.26 -4.80 15.00
CA HIS A 73 -3.06 -5.93 14.53
C HIS A 73 -4.32 -5.45 13.83
N PHE A 74 -4.22 -5.07 12.56
CA PHE A 74 -5.42 -4.86 11.75
C PHE A 74 -6.13 -6.20 11.54
N ASN A 75 -7.41 -6.27 11.90
CA ASN A 75 -8.22 -7.47 11.75
C ASN A 75 -9.12 -7.34 10.51
N LYS A 76 -8.86 -8.14 9.46
CA LYS A 76 -9.66 -8.11 8.22
C LYS A 76 -11.16 -8.35 8.46
N ALA A 77 -11.54 -9.05 9.53
CA ALA A 77 -12.95 -9.31 9.84
C ALA A 77 -13.73 -8.05 10.31
N GLU A 78 -13.04 -6.96 10.65
CA GLU A 78 -13.65 -5.69 11.05
C GLU A 78 -14.00 -4.79 9.84
N PHE A 79 -13.71 -5.25 8.61
CA PHE A 79 -13.90 -4.50 7.37
C PHE A 79 -15.00 -5.10 6.51
N ILE A 80 -15.64 -4.24 5.71
CA ILE A 80 -16.73 -4.61 4.80
C ILE A 80 -16.13 -5.00 3.44
N SER A 81 -16.61 -6.10 2.87
CA SER A 81 -16.32 -6.49 1.48
C SER A 81 -17.56 -6.16 0.63
N GLU A 82 -17.37 -5.25 -0.32
CA GLU A 82 -18.35 -4.84 -1.34
C GLU A 82 -18.01 -5.44 -2.72
N HIS A 83 -16.95 -6.25 -2.78
CA HIS A 83 -16.38 -6.85 -3.99
C HIS A 83 -15.91 -5.84 -5.02
N THR A 84 -15.37 -4.71 -4.55
CA THR A 84 -14.64 -3.77 -5.42
C THR A 84 -13.28 -4.37 -5.79
N LEU A 85 -12.76 -4.00 -6.96
CA LEU A 85 -11.37 -4.31 -7.31
C LEU A 85 -10.40 -3.33 -6.65
N GLU A 86 -10.87 -2.13 -6.30
CA GLU A 86 -10.09 -1.06 -5.68
C GLU A 86 -9.71 -1.42 -4.23
N THR A 87 -8.49 -1.07 -3.81
CA THR A 87 -8.00 -1.44 -2.47
C THR A 87 -7.41 -0.28 -1.70
N LEU A 88 -7.56 -0.35 -0.37
CA LEU A 88 -6.81 0.44 0.58
C LEU A 88 -5.64 -0.40 1.08
N THR A 89 -4.43 0.14 0.93
CA THR A 89 -3.22 -0.49 1.45
C THR A 89 -2.62 0.36 2.56
N VAL A 90 -2.32 -0.28 3.69
CA VAL A 90 -1.57 0.31 4.80
C VAL A 90 -0.14 -0.17 4.73
N ALA A 91 0.81 0.76 4.69
CA ALA A 91 2.22 0.46 4.80
C ALA A 91 2.84 1.11 6.05
N ARG A 92 3.61 0.32 6.80
CA ARG A 92 4.41 0.79 7.93
C ARG A 92 5.84 0.99 7.44
N LEU A 93 6.44 2.11 7.81
CA LEU A 93 7.79 2.45 7.39
C LEU A 93 8.58 3.13 8.50
N LYS A 94 9.90 2.90 8.48
CA LYS A 94 10.87 3.65 9.28
C LYS A 94 11.75 4.43 8.33
N ALA A 95 11.72 5.75 8.42
CA ALA A 95 12.56 6.61 7.59
C ALA A 95 14.04 6.53 8.03
N GLN A 96 14.94 7.04 7.19
CA GLN A 96 16.37 7.10 7.49
C GLN A 96 16.70 7.80 8.81
N ASP A 97 15.92 8.82 9.18
CA ASP A 97 16.05 9.56 10.43
C ASP A 97 15.46 8.84 11.67
N ASN A 98 15.13 7.55 11.53
CA ASN A 98 14.49 6.69 12.54
C ASN A 98 13.04 7.05 12.91
N LYS A 99 12.41 8.03 12.26
CA LYS A 99 10.98 8.29 12.49
C LYS A 99 10.13 7.21 11.86
N GLU A 100 9.09 6.81 12.57
CA GLU A 100 8.14 5.80 12.11
C GLU A 100 6.90 6.46 11.55
N TYR A 101 6.39 5.89 10.46
CA TYR A 101 5.19 6.37 9.80
C TYR A 101 4.30 5.21 9.39
N ILE A 102 3.01 5.50 9.27
CA ILE A 102 2.08 4.68 8.52
C ILE A 102 1.56 5.50 7.34
N ALA A 103 1.65 4.93 6.14
CA ALA A 103 1.10 5.49 4.93
C ALA A 103 -0.15 4.69 4.52
N LEU A 104 -1.22 5.40 4.22
CA LEU A 104 -2.46 4.86 3.67
C LEU A 104 -2.53 5.20 2.19
N PHE A 105 -2.70 4.17 1.37
CA PHE A 105 -2.77 4.29 -0.08
C PHE A 105 -4.12 3.84 -0.60
N TYR A 106 -4.55 4.48 -1.69
CA TYR A 106 -5.60 4.01 -2.56
C TYR A 106 -4.97 3.37 -3.79
N ASP A 107 -5.33 2.13 -4.10
CA ASP A 107 -4.96 1.46 -5.33
C ASP A 107 -6.23 1.21 -6.17
N PRO A 108 -6.41 1.93 -7.29
CA PRO A 108 -7.59 1.76 -8.15
C PRO A 108 -7.60 0.44 -8.92
N VAL A 109 -6.51 -0.36 -8.90
CA VAL A 109 -6.37 -1.66 -9.59
C VAL A 109 -6.51 -1.62 -11.13
N ASP A 110 -6.77 -0.44 -11.70
CA ASP A 110 -6.72 -0.22 -13.15
C ASP A 110 -5.27 -0.30 -13.68
N PHE A 111 -5.12 -0.93 -14.83
CA PHE A 111 -3.85 -1.25 -15.50
C PHE A 111 -2.97 -0.03 -15.82
N PHE A 112 -3.57 1.16 -15.84
CA PHE A 112 -2.93 2.42 -16.23
C PHE A 112 -2.68 3.37 -15.05
N SER A 113 -3.17 3.02 -13.86
CA SER A 113 -3.19 3.92 -12.71
C SER A 113 -2.20 3.45 -11.66
N ASN A 114 -1.38 4.37 -11.16
CA ASN A 114 -0.52 4.09 -10.02
C ASN A 114 -1.35 4.23 -8.72
N PRO A 115 -0.96 3.55 -7.64
CA PRO A 115 -1.49 3.85 -6.33
C PRO A 115 -1.27 5.32 -5.96
N GLU A 116 -2.15 5.84 -5.11
CA GLU A 116 -2.11 7.21 -4.63
C GLU A 116 -1.92 7.21 -3.12
N VAL A 117 -1.06 8.09 -2.60
CA VAL A 117 -0.97 8.33 -1.15
C VAL A 117 -2.18 9.15 -0.74
N LEU A 118 -3.04 8.57 0.11
CA LEU A 118 -4.17 9.29 0.71
C LEU A 118 -3.71 10.10 1.91
N LYS A 119 -2.93 9.49 2.81
CA LYS A 119 -2.46 10.14 4.03
C LYS A 119 -1.22 9.43 4.60
N ILE A 120 -0.30 10.22 5.15
CA ILE A 120 0.84 9.73 5.92
C ILE A 120 0.68 10.21 7.36
N TYR A 121 0.80 9.28 8.30
CA TYR A 121 0.74 9.51 9.73
C TYR A 121 2.14 9.36 10.30
N LYS A 122 2.59 10.37 11.03
CA LYS A 122 3.79 10.22 11.88
C LYS A 122 3.40 9.49 13.16
N ILE A 123 4.11 8.42 13.46
CA ILE A 123 3.94 7.61 14.68
C ILE A 123 5.09 7.96 15.62
N ALA A 124 4.78 8.00 16.93
CA ALA A 124 5.66 8.50 17.98
C ALA A 124 7.02 7.79 18.04
#